data_AF-A0A1J4J7I8-F1
#
_entry.id   AF-A0A1J4J7I8-F1
#
_cell.length_a   1.000
_cell.length_b   1.000
_cell.length_c   1.000
_cell.angle_alpha   90.00
_cell.angle_beta   90.00
_cell.angle_gamma   90.00
#
_symmetry.space_group_name_H-M   'P 1'
#
loop_
_entity.id
_entity.type
_entity.pdbx_description
1 polymer ?
#
loop_
_entity_poly.entity_id
_entity_poly.type
_entity_poly.pdbx_seq_one_letter_code
_entity_poly.pdbx_strand_id
1 'polypeptide(L)'
;MYNKPAAANSRRNMRAPIVISKPQNGSNLQQSANKTKYALCFLCLFDGLRTPSIRRLVRKARTVCQKPLVTFDPSCFAPSSITALTEVYKETLNCPCEITVDPSVQTVLQQLRRSGTSMPPQRLLVHYYGQGSHIPDDGTLYFFSEDHSRYKPMRIATMLNNISCPLSMIFECSKAAILKKHLQTHPDIFAFFSCDVDEFLPLSTDAEMDLFSSCLLSPFNIALKWHMRRHNKIYNDPLMPTDESLLFLKQFFHAILSAILYDTQKFELYQLYSRDPSVAALARGFVLAQRVMLSYNIHPVALPALESMDNHPLWSFWDIALDCGITMELEECSNTIFKLFIDSFNRYPNRSFYPIFTFFLKTQDFHLMTAQKLLEYLDKTPGAAESFSLSPLPLCIADMTHPCSTVLICLAKMIATGKTSPFDQNSSITFSASKDPEILKAGILCLCCTVATSTLVLFNRLTQLCIDHAVDCAPFSGLLLGSLIERAGRLMNLPFFGLKFIPLLENERPDIRASSAYLLGFSKDKNYIEPLFNRLMNDTSYTVKFQAALSLIENRDLFQENQQLIEQLTDFVNSPDIPKEDAEILHQTMARQPNENDNIQSNTKLFEILINSVKKCNFVQKYDFNVFDDN
;
A
#
# COMPACT_ATOMS: atom_id res chain seq x y z
N MET A 1 71.92 3.78 -33.11
CA MET A 1 71.79 3.56 -31.65
C MET A 1 70.73 4.51 -31.13
N TYR A 2 69.67 3.93 -30.56
CA TYR A 2 68.47 4.62 -30.08
C TYR A 2 68.79 5.57 -28.92
N ASN A 3 68.24 6.79 -28.94
CA ASN A 3 67.91 7.55 -27.74
C ASN A 3 66.68 8.43 -27.99
N LYS A 4 65.60 8.14 -27.26
CA LYS A 4 64.33 8.90 -27.20
C LYS A 4 64.52 10.17 -26.35
N PRO A 5 63.85 11.29 -26.69
CA PRO A 5 63.48 12.30 -25.70
C PRO A 5 62.01 12.15 -25.28
N ALA A 6 61.77 12.47 -24.01
CA ALA A 6 60.52 12.27 -23.27
C ALA A 6 59.36 13.15 -23.76
N ALA A 7 58.16 12.57 -23.81
CA ALA A 7 56.92 13.26 -24.12
C ALA A 7 56.40 14.06 -22.91
N ALA A 8 56.18 15.36 -23.10
CA ALA A 8 55.51 16.24 -22.16
C ALA A 8 53.98 16.06 -22.26
N ASN A 9 53.35 15.65 -21.15
CA ASN A 9 51.90 15.53 -21.04
C ASN A 9 51.26 16.92 -20.83
N SER A 10 50.56 17.43 -21.85
CA SER A 10 49.67 18.59 -21.70
C SER A 10 48.37 18.18 -20.98
N ARG A 11 48.23 18.50 -19.70
CA ARG A 11 46.93 18.41 -19.00
C ARG A 11 46.06 19.59 -19.41
N ARG A 12 44.99 19.31 -20.18
CA ARG A 12 43.88 20.25 -20.40
C ARG A 12 43.16 20.49 -19.08
N ASN A 13 43.15 21.73 -18.59
CA ASN A 13 42.31 22.16 -17.47
C ASN A 13 40.83 22.15 -17.91
N MET A 14 40.08 21.11 -17.52
CA MET A 14 38.63 21.14 -17.59
C MET A 14 38.09 21.94 -16.39
N ARG A 15 37.36 23.03 -16.66
CA ARG A 15 36.57 23.72 -15.63
C ARG A 15 35.50 22.75 -15.11
N ALA A 16 35.35 22.70 -13.78
CA ALA A 16 34.30 21.91 -13.13
C ALA A 16 32.90 22.38 -13.59
N PRO A 17 31.92 21.48 -13.74
CA PRO A 17 30.56 21.86 -14.07
C PRO A 17 29.96 22.73 -12.96
N ILE A 18 29.25 23.79 -13.36
CA ILE A 18 28.52 24.68 -12.46
C ILE A 18 27.42 23.86 -11.79
N VAL A 19 27.60 23.55 -10.50
CA VAL A 19 26.55 22.95 -9.67
C VAL A 19 25.58 24.07 -9.31
N ILE A 20 24.40 24.06 -9.92
CA ILE A 20 23.29 24.92 -9.52
C ILE A 20 22.82 24.43 -8.15
N SER A 21 23.25 25.10 -7.09
CA SER A 21 22.74 24.88 -5.73
C SER A 21 21.27 25.28 -5.67
N LYS A 22 20.37 24.30 -5.49
CA LYS A 22 18.98 24.58 -5.13
C LYS A 22 18.94 25.40 -3.82
N PRO A 23 18.04 26.39 -3.68
CA PRO A 23 17.89 27.12 -2.44
C PRO A 23 17.47 26.15 -1.33
N GLN A 24 18.26 26.12 -0.25
CA GLN A 24 17.95 25.38 0.97
C GLN A 24 16.80 26.09 1.69
N ASN A 25 15.57 25.76 1.32
CA ASN A 25 14.39 25.94 2.16
C ASN A 25 13.49 24.73 1.97
N GLY A 26 13.86 23.66 2.65
CA GLY A 26 13.07 22.46 2.82
C GLY A 26 13.62 21.75 4.04
N SER A 27 12.81 21.60 5.09
CA SER A 27 13.11 20.69 6.19
C SER A 27 13.63 19.38 5.62
N ASN A 28 14.83 18.94 6.03
CA ASN A 28 15.36 17.62 5.70
C ASN A 28 14.37 16.57 6.23
N LEU A 29 13.40 16.17 5.41
CA LEU A 29 12.60 14.96 5.61
C LEU A 29 13.57 13.80 5.43
N GLN A 30 14.18 13.38 6.54
CA GLN A 30 14.94 12.14 6.63
C GLN A 30 14.04 11.04 6.04
N GLN A 31 14.44 10.44 4.91
CA GLN A 31 13.64 9.41 4.25
C GLN A 31 13.42 8.27 5.24
N SER A 32 12.17 8.10 5.70
CA SER A 32 11.79 7.01 6.60
C SER A 32 12.02 5.67 5.89
N ALA A 33 12.60 4.68 6.57
CA ALA A 33 12.82 3.37 5.95
C ALA A 33 11.50 2.62 5.78
N ASN A 34 11.27 2.15 4.56
CA ASN A 34 10.06 1.41 4.18
C ASN A 34 10.25 -0.12 4.17
N LYS A 35 11.40 -0.62 4.66
CA LYS A 35 11.71 -2.04 4.64
C LYS A 35 12.63 -2.45 5.79
N THR A 36 12.22 -3.49 6.52
CA THR A 36 13.08 -4.21 7.45
C THR A 36 13.97 -5.20 6.69
N LYS A 37 15.29 -5.12 6.93
CA LYS A 37 16.30 -5.92 6.25
C LYS A 37 16.60 -7.22 6.99
N TYR A 38 16.72 -7.12 8.31
CA TYR A 38 17.38 -8.12 9.13
C TYR A 38 16.86 -8.04 10.56
N ALA A 39 16.81 -9.19 11.24
CA ALA A 39 16.46 -9.30 12.64
C ALA A 39 17.61 -9.90 13.47
N LEU A 40 17.81 -9.39 14.67
CA LEU A 40 18.66 -9.97 15.71
C LEU A 40 17.77 -10.39 16.88
N CYS A 41 17.79 -11.67 17.24
CA CYS A 41 17.04 -12.20 18.37
C CYS A 41 18.01 -12.64 19.47
N PHE A 42 17.95 -11.95 20.61
CA PHE A 42 18.75 -12.26 21.78
C PHE A 42 17.90 -13.04 22.78
N LEU A 43 18.16 -14.34 22.89
CA LEU A 43 17.45 -15.26 23.77
C LEU A 43 18.17 -15.37 25.11
N CYS A 44 17.83 -14.50 26.08
CA CYS A 44 18.34 -14.57 27.44
C CYS A 44 17.45 -15.51 28.29
N LEU A 45 17.76 -16.80 28.26
CA LEU A 45 16.90 -17.89 28.75
C LEU A 45 17.38 -18.49 30.09
N PHE A 46 18.67 -18.40 30.40
CA PHE A 46 19.25 -19.16 31.50
C PHE A 46 19.17 -18.47 32.88
N ASP A 47 18.19 -18.82 33.72
CA ASP A 47 18.03 -18.26 35.09
C ASP A 47 18.94 -18.94 36.16
N GLY A 48 20.03 -19.61 35.76
CA GLY A 48 20.83 -20.55 36.58
C GLY A 48 21.60 -19.97 37.79
N LEU A 49 21.37 -18.71 38.14
CA LEU A 49 22.02 -18.00 39.25
C LEU A 49 21.06 -17.62 40.38
N ARG A 50 19.76 -17.83 40.19
CA ARG A 50 18.77 -17.66 41.26
C ARG A 50 18.50 -19.01 41.91
N THR A 51 18.34 -19.05 43.23
CA THR A 51 17.95 -20.25 43.95
C THR A 51 16.71 -20.86 43.28
N PRO A 52 16.81 -22.08 42.72
CA PRO A 52 15.72 -22.67 41.96
C PRO A 52 14.56 -22.98 42.92
N SER A 53 13.46 -22.23 42.80
CA SER A 53 12.22 -22.59 43.48
C SER A 53 11.56 -23.77 42.77
N ILE A 54 10.81 -24.60 43.50
CA ILE A 54 10.04 -25.71 42.93
C ILE A 54 9.17 -25.24 41.75
N ARG A 55 8.61 -24.02 41.83
CA ARG A 55 7.81 -23.42 40.75
C ARG A 55 8.61 -23.12 39.48
N ARG A 56 9.90 -22.79 39.57
CA ARG A 56 10.77 -22.48 38.41
C ARG A 56 11.33 -23.72 37.75
N LEU A 57 11.66 -24.76 38.53
CA LEU A 57 12.18 -26.02 38.00
C LEU A 57 11.13 -26.76 37.15
N VAL A 58 9.85 -26.67 37.51
CA VAL A 58 8.74 -27.31 36.80
C VAL A 58 8.39 -26.60 35.47
N ARG A 59 8.85 -25.35 35.26
CA ARG A 59 8.38 -24.45 34.19
C ARG A 59 9.51 -23.88 33.31
N LYS A 60 10.50 -24.68 32.96
CA LYS A 60 11.45 -24.29 31.91
C LYS A 60 10.72 -24.12 30.57
N ALA A 61 11.04 -23.07 29.82
CA ALA A 61 10.55 -22.91 28.46
C ALA A 61 10.93 -24.16 27.65
N ARG A 62 9.93 -24.85 27.10
CA ARG A 62 10.11 -25.99 26.19
C ARG A 62 9.90 -25.60 24.74
N THR A 63 9.37 -24.40 24.54
CA THR A 63 9.08 -23.83 23.24
C THR A 63 9.34 -22.33 23.25
N VAL A 64 9.69 -21.78 22.10
CA VAL A 64 9.68 -20.34 21.81
C VAL A 64 8.93 -20.16 20.49
N CYS A 65 7.94 -19.28 20.46
CA CYS A 65 7.00 -19.06 19.36
C CYS A 65 6.38 -20.37 18.90
N GLN A 66 6.03 -21.23 19.86
CA GLN A 66 5.51 -22.59 19.65
C GLN A 66 6.45 -23.56 18.93
N LYS A 67 7.71 -23.17 18.68
CA LYS A 67 8.74 -24.02 18.10
C LYS A 67 9.53 -24.71 19.23
N PRO A 68 9.94 -25.98 19.05
CA PRO A 68 10.70 -26.70 20.07
C PRO A 68 11.98 -25.96 20.48
N LEU A 69 12.14 -25.76 21.78
CA LEU A 69 13.35 -25.22 22.38
C LEU A 69 14.12 -26.40 23.01
N VAL A 70 15.05 -26.98 22.24
CA VAL A 70 15.86 -28.11 22.72
C VAL A 70 17.07 -27.52 23.45
N THR A 71 16.91 -27.31 24.76
CA THR A 71 17.95 -26.70 25.61
C THR A 71 18.24 -27.57 26.82
N PHE A 72 19.45 -28.14 26.87
CA PHE A 72 20.05 -28.62 28.13
C PHE A 72 21.18 -27.70 28.61
N ASP A 73 21.88 -27.02 27.69
CA ASP A 73 23.04 -26.15 27.92
C ASP A 73 23.08 -25.03 26.84
N PRO A 74 23.34 -23.75 27.17
CA PRO A 74 23.52 -22.66 26.19
C PRO A 74 24.57 -22.95 25.11
N SER A 75 25.60 -23.74 25.41
CA SER A 75 26.61 -24.21 24.46
C SER A 75 26.12 -25.32 23.52
N CYS A 76 25.01 -25.96 23.87
CA CYS A 76 24.40 -27.08 23.15
C CYS A 76 23.06 -26.70 22.50
N PHE A 77 22.90 -25.43 22.10
CA PHE A 77 21.69 -24.99 21.43
C PHE A 77 21.52 -25.72 20.09
N ALA A 78 20.46 -26.53 19.98
CA ALA A 78 20.31 -27.42 18.85
C ALA A 78 20.10 -26.64 17.53
N PRO A 79 20.81 -27.00 16.44
CA PRO A 79 20.59 -26.39 15.12
C PRO A 79 19.13 -26.43 14.67
N SER A 80 18.37 -27.46 15.06
CA SER A 80 16.94 -27.59 14.77
C SER A 80 16.09 -26.47 15.40
N SER A 81 16.40 -26.03 16.62
CA SER A 81 15.72 -24.91 17.28
C SER A 81 16.03 -23.58 16.58
N ILE A 82 17.29 -23.37 16.14
CA ILE A 82 17.67 -22.19 15.36
C ILE A 82 16.89 -22.12 14.05
N THR A 83 16.86 -23.22 13.30
CA THR A 83 16.15 -23.30 12.02
C THR A 83 14.67 -23.01 12.20
N ALA A 84 14.02 -23.71 13.14
CA ALA A 84 12.58 -23.57 13.37
C ALA A 84 12.18 -22.14 13.78
N LEU A 85 12.99 -21.47 14.60
CA LEU A 85 12.75 -20.08 14.99
C LEU A 85 13.05 -19.10 13.86
N THR A 86 14.11 -19.32 13.09
CA THR A 86 14.46 -18.46 11.94
C THR A 86 13.36 -18.51 10.87
N GLU A 87 12.75 -19.68 10.68
CA GLU A 87 11.58 -19.85 9.81
C GLU A 87 10.40 -19.00 10.25
N VAL A 88 10.13 -18.86 11.55
CA VAL A 88 9.04 -17.99 12.06
C VAL A 88 9.22 -16.54 11.60
N TYR A 89 10.43 -15.99 11.70
CA TYR A 89 10.70 -14.61 11.25
C TYR A 89 10.60 -14.50 9.73
N LYS A 90 11.06 -15.51 9.00
CA LYS A 90 10.99 -15.53 7.53
C LYS A 90 9.54 -15.59 7.04
N GLU A 91 8.72 -16.44 7.64
CA GLU A 91 7.30 -16.61 7.29
C GLU A 91 6.48 -15.37 7.65
N THR A 92 6.66 -14.82 8.85
CA THR A 92 5.80 -13.73 9.35
C THR A 92 6.27 -12.34 8.92
N LEU A 93 7.58 -12.10 8.88
CA LEU A 93 8.15 -10.78 8.64
C LEU A 93 8.88 -10.66 7.30
N ASN A 94 9.06 -11.76 6.57
CA ASN A 94 9.85 -11.82 5.33
C ASN A 94 11.28 -11.27 5.51
N CYS A 95 11.86 -11.46 6.69
CA CYS A 95 13.23 -11.04 6.99
C CYS A 95 14.05 -12.18 7.61
N PRO A 96 15.34 -12.31 7.26
CA PRO A 96 16.25 -13.23 7.95
C PRO A 96 16.46 -12.80 9.40
N CYS A 97 16.61 -13.78 10.29
CA CYS A 97 16.89 -13.56 11.72
C CYS A 97 18.14 -14.31 12.15
N GLU A 98 19.04 -13.64 12.87
CA GLU A 98 20.13 -14.29 13.61
C GLU A 98 19.72 -14.46 15.06
N ILE A 99 19.78 -15.69 15.55
CA ILE A 99 19.39 -16.05 16.91
C ILE A 99 20.66 -16.27 17.72
N THR A 100 20.76 -15.64 18.88
CA THR A 100 21.89 -15.81 19.79
C THR A 100 21.37 -16.05 21.19
N VAL A 101 21.75 -17.19 21.76
CA VAL A 101 21.33 -17.62 23.10
C VAL A 101 22.32 -17.13 24.13
N ASP A 102 21.79 -16.53 25.19
CA ASP A 102 22.53 -16.03 26.35
C ASP A 102 23.81 -15.26 25.96
N PRO A 103 23.73 -14.27 25.05
CA PRO A 103 24.91 -13.58 24.56
C PRO A 103 25.57 -12.74 25.65
N SER A 104 26.88 -12.54 25.50
CA SER A 104 27.61 -11.56 26.29
C SER A 104 27.34 -10.13 25.80
N VAL A 105 27.57 -9.13 26.65
CA VAL A 105 27.52 -7.71 26.25
C VAL A 105 28.41 -7.42 25.02
N GLN A 106 29.61 -8.01 24.97
CA GLN A 106 30.52 -7.82 23.83
C GLN A 106 29.97 -8.43 22.54
N THR A 107 29.40 -9.63 22.64
CA THR A 107 28.75 -10.32 21.51
C THR A 107 27.61 -9.47 20.94
N VAL A 108 26.74 -8.95 21.81
CA VAL A 108 25.63 -8.07 21.40
C VAL A 108 26.17 -6.82 20.70
N LEU A 109 27.15 -6.13 21.28
CA LEU A 109 27.75 -4.93 20.67
C LEU A 109 28.44 -5.22 19.34
N GLN A 110 29.03 -6.40 19.17
CA GLN A 110 29.62 -6.80 17.89
C GLN A 110 28.54 -7.01 16.82
N GLN A 111 27.44 -7.70 17.16
CA GLN A 111 26.32 -7.93 16.25
C GLN A 111 25.60 -6.63 15.88
N LEU A 112 25.39 -5.74 16.85
CA LEU A 112 24.81 -4.41 16.61
C LEU A 112 25.71 -3.57 15.68
N ARG A 113 27.02 -3.53 15.90
CA ARG A 113 27.94 -2.80 15.00
C ARG A 113 27.93 -3.35 13.57
N ARG A 114 27.80 -4.67 13.43
CA ARG A 114 27.75 -5.33 12.11
C ARG A 114 26.44 -5.01 11.37
N SER A 115 25.31 -5.10 12.05
CA SER A 115 23.98 -5.03 11.43
C SER A 115 23.30 -3.66 11.55
N GLY A 116 23.84 -2.76 12.38
CA GLY A 116 23.30 -1.44 12.69
C GLY A 116 23.59 -0.37 11.63
N THR A 117 24.15 -0.73 10.48
CA THR A 117 24.38 0.18 9.35
C THR A 117 23.81 -0.43 8.07
N SER A 118 23.18 0.37 7.21
CA SER A 118 22.66 -0.08 5.92
C SER A 118 22.63 1.06 4.90
N MET A 119 23.05 0.76 3.66
CA MET A 119 22.95 1.65 2.50
C MET A 119 22.30 0.89 1.32
N PRO A 120 21.11 1.30 0.83
CA PRO A 120 20.23 2.36 1.37
C PRO A 120 19.76 2.05 2.82
N PRO A 121 19.27 3.06 3.56
CA PRO A 121 18.80 2.87 4.93
C PRO A 121 17.64 1.87 4.94
N GLN A 122 17.85 0.75 5.62
CA GLN A 122 16.84 -0.29 5.86
C GLN A 122 16.81 -0.59 7.35
N ARG A 123 15.62 -0.95 7.84
CA ARG A 123 15.36 -1.11 9.26
C ARG A 123 15.98 -2.38 9.82
N LEU A 124 16.58 -2.27 11.01
CA LEU A 124 17.03 -3.41 11.81
C LEU A 124 15.95 -3.75 12.84
N LEU A 125 15.59 -5.02 12.99
CA LEU A 125 14.75 -5.50 14.09
C LEU A 125 15.63 -6.10 15.20
N VAL A 126 15.45 -5.68 16.45
CA VAL A 126 16.10 -6.26 17.62
C VAL A 126 15.04 -6.83 18.56
N HIS A 127 15.05 -8.13 18.75
CA HIS A 127 14.15 -8.82 19.65
C HIS A 127 14.93 -9.27 20.90
N TYR A 128 14.64 -8.64 22.04
CA TYR A 128 15.17 -9.01 23.34
C TYR A 128 14.18 -9.91 24.08
N TYR A 129 14.57 -11.17 24.29
CA TYR A 129 13.85 -12.11 25.11
C TYR A 129 14.53 -12.22 26.47
N GLY A 130 13.96 -11.59 27.49
CA GLY A 130 14.61 -11.36 28.78
C GLY A 130 13.96 -12.10 29.96
N GLN A 131 13.32 -13.24 29.72
CA GLN A 131 12.62 -13.95 30.81
C GLN A 131 13.56 -14.68 31.77
N GLY A 132 14.73 -15.11 31.29
CA GLY A 132 15.77 -15.72 32.13
C GLY A 132 16.67 -14.71 32.83
N SER A 133 16.70 -13.46 32.37
CA SER A 133 17.61 -12.41 32.86
C SER A 133 17.07 -11.63 34.07
N HIS A 134 17.86 -10.66 34.55
CA HIS A 134 17.33 -9.65 35.45
C HIS A 134 16.29 -8.79 34.75
N ILE A 135 15.23 -8.46 35.50
CA ILE A 135 14.19 -7.54 35.05
C ILE A 135 14.87 -6.22 34.67
N PRO A 136 14.54 -5.63 33.52
CA PRO A 136 15.11 -4.36 33.12
C PRO A 136 14.91 -3.29 34.20
N ASP A 137 15.97 -2.51 34.42
CA ASP A 137 15.92 -1.30 35.22
C ASP A 137 15.83 -0.08 34.29
N ASP A 138 15.76 1.11 34.88
CA ASP A 138 15.67 2.36 34.14
C ASP A 138 16.80 2.52 33.09
N GLY A 139 16.46 2.26 31.83
CA GLY A 139 17.37 2.34 30.69
C GLY A 139 18.43 1.24 30.61
N THR A 140 18.26 0.13 31.33
CA THR A 140 19.27 -0.94 31.42
C THR A 140 18.66 -2.32 31.13
N LEU A 141 19.29 -3.04 30.21
CA LEU A 141 19.05 -4.45 29.92
C LEU A 141 20.16 -5.31 30.53
N TYR A 142 19.90 -6.61 30.64
CA TYR A 142 20.83 -7.55 31.23
C TYR A 142 21.19 -8.68 30.26
N PHE A 143 22.50 -8.92 30.13
CA PHE A 143 23.10 -9.94 29.27
C PHE A 143 24.13 -10.73 30.05
N PHE A 144 24.60 -11.87 29.55
CA PHE A 144 25.56 -12.67 30.30
C PHE A 144 26.97 -12.06 30.31
N SER A 145 27.79 -12.49 31.26
CA SER A 145 29.23 -12.39 31.17
C SER A 145 29.79 -13.41 30.18
N GLU A 146 31.01 -13.20 29.67
CA GLU A 146 31.64 -14.11 28.69
C GLU A 146 31.82 -15.54 29.21
N ASP A 147 31.98 -15.69 30.53
CA ASP A 147 32.08 -16.96 31.24
C ASP A 147 30.71 -17.52 31.68
N HIS A 148 29.61 -16.89 31.27
CA HIS A 148 28.23 -17.23 31.64
C HIS A 148 27.96 -17.36 33.15
N SER A 149 28.79 -16.70 33.99
CA SER A 149 28.72 -16.79 35.45
C SER A 149 27.80 -15.77 36.11
N ARG A 150 27.54 -14.62 35.46
CA ARG A 150 26.67 -13.57 35.99
C ARG A 150 26.04 -12.73 34.89
N TYR A 151 24.90 -12.14 35.19
CA TYR A 151 24.32 -11.10 34.34
C TYR A 151 25.05 -9.77 34.53
N LYS A 152 25.39 -9.12 33.41
CA LYS A 152 25.98 -7.80 33.31
C LYS A 152 24.97 -6.79 32.76
N PRO A 153 24.89 -5.59 33.34
CA PRO A 153 24.04 -4.52 32.82
C PRO A 153 24.60 -3.94 31.52
N MET A 154 23.73 -3.62 30.57
CA MET A 154 24.01 -2.84 29.38
C MET A 154 22.97 -1.72 29.24
N ARG A 155 23.44 -0.47 29.14
CA ARG A 155 22.56 0.68 28.94
C ARG A 155 21.99 0.69 27.51
N ILE A 156 20.71 1.01 27.38
CA ILE A 156 20.04 1.20 26.08
C ILE A 156 20.77 2.25 25.24
N ALA A 157 21.20 3.37 25.85
CA ALA A 157 21.98 4.39 25.16
C ALA A 157 23.25 3.81 24.49
N THR A 158 23.90 2.84 25.12
CA THR A 158 25.06 2.16 24.54
C THR A 158 24.67 1.33 23.32
N MET A 159 23.53 0.64 23.35
CA MET A 159 23.02 -0.07 22.17
C MET A 159 22.72 0.89 21.01
N LEU A 160 21.97 1.95 21.29
CA LEU A 160 21.55 2.94 20.29
C LEU A 160 22.75 3.62 19.62
N ASN A 161 23.81 3.95 20.37
CA ASN A 161 25.03 4.56 19.80
C ASN A 161 25.75 3.67 18.77
N ASN A 162 25.44 2.37 18.72
CA ASN A 162 26.03 1.43 17.75
C ASN A 162 25.11 1.17 16.54
N ILE A 163 23.96 1.84 16.46
CA ILE A 163 22.97 1.67 15.40
C ILE A 163 22.73 3.04 14.74
N SER A 164 22.90 3.11 13.43
CA SER A 164 22.66 4.32 12.64
C SER A 164 21.51 4.17 11.64
N CYS A 165 21.06 2.94 11.37
CA CYS A 165 19.87 2.69 10.57
C CYS A 165 18.57 2.80 11.41
N PRO A 166 17.40 2.94 10.77
CA PRO A 166 16.11 2.88 11.46
C PRO A 166 15.94 1.58 12.24
N LEU A 167 15.18 1.62 13.33
CA LEU A 167 15.14 0.54 14.32
C LEU A 167 13.70 0.08 14.60
N SER A 168 13.52 -1.22 14.79
CA SER A 168 12.35 -1.83 15.42
C SER A 168 12.82 -2.68 16.60
N MET A 169 12.10 -2.66 17.73
CA MET A 169 12.44 -3.48 18.89
C MET A 169 11.25 -4.27 19.44
N ILE A 170 11.50 -5.48 19.92
CA ILE A 170 10.53 -6.30 20.66
C ILE A 170 11.15 -6.63 22.01
N PHE A 171 10.43 -6.35 23.09
CA PHE A 171 10.85 -6.63 24.47
C PHE A 171 9.90 -7.63 25.11
N GLU A 172 10.36 -8.87 25.25
CA GLU A 172 9.66 -9.97 25.92
C GLU A 172 10.28 -10.16 27.32
N CYS A 173 9.85 -9.35 28.27
CA CYS A 173 10.31 -9.39 29.67
C CYS A 173 9.32 -8.70 30.60
N SER A 174 9.43 -8.91 31.91
CA SER A 174 8.63 -8.16 32.88
C SER A 174 9.08 -6.69 32.94
N LYS A 175 8.17 -5.76 33.26
CA LYS A 175 8.40 -4.31 33.32
C LYS A 175 8.97 -3.69 32.03
N ALA A 176 8.66 -4.27 30.88
CA ALA A 176 9.30 -3.93 29.61
C ALA A 176 9.18 -2.43 29.25
N ALA A 177 8.03 -1.80 29.52
CA ALA A 177 7.78 -0.40 29.17
C ALA A 177 8.67 0.62 29.92
N ILE A 178 9.41 0.23 30.97
CA ILE A 178 10.37 1.11 31.66
C ILE A 178 11.44 1.64 30.70
N LEU A 179 11.73 0.89 29.63
CA LEU A 179 12.73 1.22 28.61
C LEU A 179 12.22 2.26 27.60
N LYS A 180 10.91 2.48 27.50
CA LYS A 180 10.26 3.30 26.45
C LYS A 180 10.87 4.70 26.34
N LYS A 181 11.06 5.40 27.47
CA LYS A 181 11.57 6.78 27.48
C LYS A 181 13.00 6.91 26.94
N HIS A 182 13.80 5.85 27.02
CA HIS A 182 15.19 5.83 26.54
C HIS A 182 15.30 5.58 25.03
N LEU A 183 14.21 5.16 24.40
CA LEU A 183 14.14 4.85 22.97
C LEU A 183 13.61 6.02 22.15
N GLN A 184 12.84 6.93 22.77
CA GLN A 184 12.22 8.09 22.12
C GLN A 184 13.21 9.05 21.45
N THR A 185 14.48 9.04 21.88
CA THR A 185 15.52 9.88 21.31
C THR A 185 16.06 9.38 19.97
N HIS A 186 15.77 8.12 19.60
CA HIS A 186 16.22 7.55 18.34
C HIS A 186 15.26 7.91 17.20
N PRO A 187 15.76 8.43 16.06
CA PRO A 187 14.91 8.73 14.91
C PRO A 187 14.36 7.44 14.30
N ASP A 188 13.14 7.51 13.74
CA ASP A 188 12.50 6.41 13.00
C ASP A 188 12.56 5.06 13.76
N ILE A 189 11.94 5.03 14.94
CA ILE A 189 11.92 3.87 15.83
C ILE A 189 10.50 3.32 16.04
N PHE A 190 10.40 1.99 16.00
CA PHE A 190 9.25 1.25 16.51
C PHE A 190 9.68 0.39 17.69
N ALA A 191 8.87 0.27 18.73
CA ALA A 191 9.12 -0.67 19.81
C ALA A 191 7.82 -1.26 20.34
N PHE A 192 7.87 -2.55 20.67
CA PHE A 192 6.76 -3.32 21.22
C PHE A 192 7.21 -3.92 22.55
N PHE A 193 6.50 -3.59 23.63
CA PHE A 193 6.82 -3.99 24.99
C PHE A 193 5.73 -4.93 25.49
N SER A 194 6.12 -6.07 26.06
CA SER A 194 5.17 -7.10 26.47
C SER A 194 4.26 -6.70 27.64
N CYS A 195 4.64 -5.71 28.44
CA CYS A 195 3.87 -5.25 29.61
C CYS A 195 4.25 -3.82 30.02
N ASP A 196 3.40 -3.19 30.84
CA ASP A 196 3.61 -1.82 31.33
C ASP A 196 4.72 -1.74 32.40
N VAL A 197 5.07 -0.53 32.86
CA VAL A 197 6.24 -0.21 33.70
C VAL A 197 6.29 -0.98 35.03
N ASP A 198 5.15 -1.37 35.57
CA ASP A 198 5.02 -2.06 36.86
C ASP A 198 4.34 -3.43 36.75
N GLU A 199 4.26 -3.97 35.54
CA GLU A 199 3.65 -5.26 35.28
C GLU A 199 4.66 -6.39 35.12
N PHE A 200 4.20 -7.60 35.40
CA PHE A 200 4.99 -8.82 35.29
C PHE A 200 4.34 -9.78 34.31
N LEU A 201 5.17 -10.47 33.55
CA LEU A 201 4.70 -11.53 32.65
C LEU A 201 4.02 -12.66 33.44
N PRO A 202 3.03 -13.34 32.85
CA PRO A 202 2.21 -14.27 33.60
C PRO A 202 3.03 -15.52 33.93
N LEU A 203 3.01 -15.92 35.20
CA LEU A 203 3.56 -17.20 35.65
C LEU A 203 2.51 -18.32 35.54
N SER A 204 1.47 -18.18 34.73
CA SER A 204 0.42 -19.19 34.62
C SER A 204 0.93 -20.44 33.90
N THR A 205 0.48 -21.64 34.30
CA THR A 205 0.67 -22.87 33.49
C THR A 205 -0.15 -22.83 32.20
N ASP A 206 -1.17 -21.98 32.18
CA ASP A 206 -2.15 -21.91 31.10
C ASP A 206 -1.76 -20.87 30.05
N ALA A 207 -0.64 -20.18 30.23
CA ALA A 207 -0.06 -19.26 29.26
C ALA A 207 1.25 -19.85 28.70
N GLU A 208 1.52 -19.60 27.42
CA GLU A 208 2.87 -19.80 26.91
C GLU A 208 3.80 -18.80 27.59
N MET A 209 5.04 -19.21 27.89
CA MET A 209 5.99 -18.33 28.58
C MET A 209 6.18 -17.04 27.78
N ASP A 210 6.29 -17.14 26.46
CA ASP A 210 6.52 -16.06 25.51
C ASP A 210 5.28 -15.59 24.76
N LEU A 211 4.17 -15.49 25.49
CA LEU A 211 2.86 -15.16 24.95
C LEU A 211 2.87 -13.90 24.06
N PHE A 212 3.62 -12.86 24.44
CA PHE A 212 3.67 -11.62 23.68
C PHE A 212 4.33 -11.82 22.31
N SER A 213 5.54 -12.38 22.29
CA SER A 213 6.27 -12.70 21.06
C SER A 213 5.52 -13.68 20.19
N SER A 214 4.85 -14.68 20.78
CA SER A 214 3.97 -15.59 20.05
C SER A 214 2.78 -14.86 19.43
N CYS A 215 2.16 -13.88 20.09
CA CYS A 215 1.12 -13.03 19.49
C CYS A 215 1.68 -12.22 18.31
N LEU A 216 2.89 -11.67 18.42
CA LEU A 216 3.50 -10.89 17.35
C LEU A 216 3.87 -11.74 16.12
N LEU A 217 4.41 -12.94 16.35
CA LEU A 217 5.07 -13.75 15.32
C LEU A 217 4.22 -14.92 14.84
N SER A 218 3.19 -15.33 15.58
CA SER A 218 2.28 -16.44 15.23
C SER A 218 0.84 -16.17 15.70
N PRO A 219 0.24 -15.01 15.32
CA PRO A 219 -1.01 -14.54 15.88
C PRO A 219 -2.18 -15.52 15.68
N PHE A 220 -2.33 -16.09 14.48
CA PHE A 220 -3.44 -17.02 14.21
C PHE A 220 -3.43 -18.25 15.13
N ASN A 221 -2.25 -18.86 15.32
CA ASN A 221 -2.11 -20.03 16.17
C ASN A 221 -2.42 -19.71 17.64
N ILE A 222 -2.03 -18.51 18.11
CA ILE A 222 -2.35 -18.06 19.46
C ILE A 222 -3.84 -17.78 19.61
N ALA A 223 -4.47 -17.10 18.64
CA ALA A 223 -5.90 -16.85 18.66
C ALA A 223 -6.71 -18.15 18.71
N LEU A 224 -6.34 -19.15 17.89
CA LEU A 224 -6.94 -20.47 17.87
C LEU A 224 -6.80 -21.18 19.22
N LYS A 225 -5.57 -21.28 19.75
CA LYS A 225 -5.32 -21.90 21.07
C LYS A 225 -6.05 -21.21 22.20
N TRP A 226 -6.06 -19.88 22.20
CA TRP A 226 -6.72 -19.06 23.20
C TRP A 226 -8.25 -19.26 23.17
N HIS A 227 -8.85 -19.33 21.97
CA HIS A 227 -10.27 -19.67 21.81
C HIS A 227 -10.58 -21.07 22.31
N MET A 228 -9.82 -22.08 21.87
CA MET A 228 -10.03 -23.48 22.28
C MET A 228 -9.98 -23.63 23.79
N ARG A 229 -9.02 -23.01 24.47
CA ARG A 229 -8.92 -23.06 25.93
C ARG A 229 -10.16 -22.54 26.66
N ARG A 230 -10.86 -21.55 26.08
CA ARG A 230 -12.06 -20.96 26.68
C ARG A 230 -13.33 -21.76 26.40
N HIS A 231 -13.35 -22.52 25.30
CA HIS A 231 -14.53 -23.24 24.81
C HIS A 231 -14.41 -24.78 24.91
N ASN A 232 -13.30 -25.31 25.43
CA ASN A 232 -13.09 -26.75 25.60
C ASN A 232 -14.02 -27.36 26.65
N LYS A 233 -14.66 -28.47 26.28
CA LYS A 233 -15.36 -29.35 27.22
C LYS A 233 -14.30 -30.17 27.96
N ILE A 234 -14.41 -30.27 29.29
CA ILE A 234 -13.43 -30.92 30.18
C ILE A 234 -13.09 -32.37 29.77
N TYR A 235 -13.98 -33.05 29.05
CA TYR A 235 -13.91 -34.50 28.79
C TYR A 235 -13.77 -34.91 27.32
N ASN A 236 -13.82 -33.98 26.36
CA ASN A 236 -13.74 -34.29 24.94
C ASN A 236 -12.53 -33.61 24.30
N ASP A 237 -11.95 -34.24 23.28
CA ASP A 237 -10.95 -33.59 22.45
C ASP A 237 -11.53 -32.31 21.83
N PRO A 238 -10.73 -31.23 21.74
CA PRO A 238 -11.16 -30.00 21.09
C PRO A 238 -11.55 -30.29 19.63
N LEU A 239 -12.76 -29.86 19.24
CA LEU A 239 -13.14 -29.82 17.82
C LEU A 239 -12.25 -28.81 17.12
N MET A 240 -11.62 -29.22 16.02
CA MET A 240 -10.72 -28.39 15.23
C MET A 240 -11.27 -28.19 13.82
N PRO A 241 -11.10 -26.99 13.22
CA PRO A 241 -11.42 -26.79 11.82
C PRO A 241 -10.61 -27.74 10.92
N THR A 242 -11.14 -28.06 9.75
CA THR A 242 -10.40 -28.77 8.70
C THR A 242 -9.19 -27.94 8.23
N ASP A 243 -8.16 -28.58 7.65
CA ASP A 243 -6.95 -27.88 7.20
C ASP A 243 -7.24 -26.76 6.18
N GLU A 244 -8.22 -26.99 5.29
CA GLU A 244 -8.65 -25.99 4.32
C GLU A 244 -9.36 -24.81 5.00
N SER A 245 -10.21 -25.09 6.00
CA SER A 245 -10.86 -24.07 6.83
C SER A 245 -9.84 -23.27 7.63
N LEU A 246 -8.79 -23.91 8.15
CA LEU A 246 -7.69 -23.21 8.84
C LEU A 246 -6.97 -22.22 7.93
N LEU A 247 -6.74 -22.57 6.66
CA LEU A 247 -6.10 -21.64 5.71
C LEU A 247 -6.99 -20.42 5.44
N PHE A 248 -8.28 -20.63 5.17
CA PHE A 248 -9.24 -19.56 4.97
C PHE A 248 -9.35 -18.67 6.21
N LEU A 249 -9.56 -19.27 7.39
CA LEU A 249 -9.68 -18.55 8.66
C LEU A 249 -8.41 -17.78 8.99
N LYS A 250 -7.22 -18.31 8.69
CA LYS A 250 -5.96 -17.61 8.91
C LYS A 250 -5.89 -16.33 8.08
N GLN A 251 -6.25 -16.40 6.80
CA GLN A 251 -6.25 -15.22 5.94
C GLN A 251 -7.32 -14.21 6.37
N PHE A 252 -8.53 -14.69 6.70
CA PHE A 252 -9.61 -13.86 7.21
C PHE A 252 -9.24 -13.19 8.54
N PHE A 253 -8.59 -13.92 9.45
CA PHE A 253 -8.11 -13.38 10.72
C PHE A 253 -7.15 -12.22 10.52
N HIS A 254 -6.18 -12.35 9.61
CA HIS A 254 -5.28 -11.25 9.29
C HIS A 254 -6.01 -10.03 8.72
N ALA A 255 -7.11 -10.23 7.99
CA ALA A 255 -7.98 -9.15 7.54
C ALA A 255 -8.70 -8.48 8.72
N ILE A 256 -9.20 -9.24 9.69
CA ILE A 256 -9.79 -8.69 10.93
C ILE A 256 -8.76 -7.88 11.73
N LEU A 257 -7.54 -8.38 11.93
CA LEU A 257 -6.49 -7.63 12.63
C LEU A 257 -6.16 -6.31 11.92
N SER A 258 -6.13 -6.34 10.57
CA SER A 258 -5.90 -5.14 9.76
C SER A 258 -7.06 -4.15 9.86
N ALA A 259 -8.30 -4.66 9.88
CA ALA A 259 -9.52 -3.88 10.06
C ALA A 259 -9.57 -3.17 11.41
N ILE A 260 -9.28 -3.89 12.50
CA ILE A 260 -9.21 -3.32 13.85
C ILE A 260 -8.14 -2.22 13.92
N LEU A 261 -6.95 -2.49 13.38
CA LEU A 261 -5.85 -1.52 13.36
C LEU A 261 -6.23 -0.27 12.53
N TYR A 262 -6.83 -0.46 11.36
CA TYR A 262 -7.25 0.65 10.49
C TYR A 262 -8.36 1.50 11.12
N ASP A 263 -9.35 0.86 11.78
CA ASP A 263 -10.47 1.58 12.39
C ASP A 263 -10.11 2.25 13.70
N THR A 264 -9.18 1.70 14.47
CA THR A 264 -8.87 2.26 15.81
C THR A 264 -7.87 3.42 15.71
N GLN A 265 -6.90 3.34 14.80
CA GLN A 265 -5.80 4.29 14.76
C GLN A 265 -6.11 5.54 13.90
N LYS A 266 -5.45 6.66 14.24
CA LYS A 266 -5.45 7.86 13.38
C LYS A 266 -4.77 7.56 12.05
N PHE A 267 -5.20 8.22 10.98
CA PHE A 267 -4.75 7.92 9.62
C PHE A 267 -3.23 8.01 9.46
N GLU A 268 -2.60 9.07 10.01
CA GLU A 268 -1.15 9.28 9.92
C GLU A 268 -0.37 8.19 10.66
N LEU A 269 -0.89 7.77 11.82
CA LEU A 269 -0.29 6.72 12.63
C LEU A 269 -0.43 5.35 11.97
N TYR A 270 -1.63 5.05 11.44
CA TYR A 270 -1.87 3.84 10.65
C TYR A 270 -0.93 3.76 9.45
N GLN A 271 -0.80 4.84 8.69
CA GLN A 271 0.12 4.93 7.57
C GLN A 271 1.56 4.69 8.03
N LEU A 272 1.99 5.29 9.14
CA LEU A 272 3.34 5.10 9.68
C LEU A 272 3.65 3.63 9.98
N TYR A 273 2.73 2.91 10.64
CA TYR A 273 2.87 1.48 10.93
C TYR A 273 2.74 0.58 9.70
N SER A 274 2.04 1.04 8.66
CA SER A 274 1.76 0.24 7.45
C SER A 274 2.82 0.38 6.35
N ARG A 275 3.74 1.35 6.45
CA ARG A 275 4.79 1.61 5.45
C ARG A 275 5.78 0.46 5.29
N ASP A 276 6.23 -0.12 6.41
CA ASP A 276 7.16 -1.23 6.43
C ASP A 276 6.37 -2.54 6.63
N PRO A 277 6.39 -3.49 5.67
CA PRO A 277 5.60 -4.72 5.77
C PRO A 277 5.86 -5.54 7.03
N SER A 278 7.10 -5.55 7.54
CA SER A 278 7.45 -6.26 8.77
C SER A 278 6.89 -5.56 10.00
N VAL A 279 6.93 -4.22 10.04
CA VAL A 279 6.30 -3.44 11.12
C VAL A 279 4.78 -3.59 11.08
N ALA A 280 4.18 -3.60 9.89
CA ALA A 280 2.74 -3.83 9.72
C ALA A 280 2.33 -5.23 10.22
N ALA A 281 3.16 -6.25 10.01
CA ALA A 281 2.95 -7.60 10.55
C ALA A 281 3.01 -7.62 12.07
N LEU A 282 4.02 -6.96 12.68
CA LEU A 282 4.12 -6.81 14.13
C LEU A 282 2.93 -6.04 14.71
N ALA A 283 2.47 -4.97 14.06
CA ALA A 283 1.30 -4.21 14.49
C ALA A 283 0.02 -5.06 14.49
N ARG A 284 -0.20 -5.90 13.47
CA ARG A 284 -1.30 -6.87 13.48
C ARG A 284 -1.20 -7.86 14.63
N GLY A 285 0.00 -8.37 14.90
CA GLY A 285 0.21 -9.25 16.06
C GLY A 285 0.00 -8.53 17.39
N PHE A 286 0.32 -7.23 17.46
CA PHE A 286 0.11 -6.39 18.64
C PHE A 286 -1.38 -6.16 18.93
N VAL A 287 -2.21 -6.04 17.89
CA VAL A 287 -3.68 -6.03 18.01
C VAL A 287 -4.16 -7.26 18.79
N LEU A 288 -3.68 -8.45 18.42
CA LEU A 288 -4.00 -9.69 19.16
C LEU A 288 -3.41 -9.68 20.56
N ALA A 289 -2.18 -9.22 20.73
CA ALA A 289 -1.51 -9.17 22.02
C ALA A 289 -2.32 -8.37 23.05
N GLN A 290 -2.85 -7.20 22.67
CA GLN A 290 -3.71 -6.39 23.55
C GLN A 290 -4.94 -7.17 24.03
N ARG A 291 -5.59 -7.94 23.15
CA ARG A 291 -6.76 -8.75 23.54
C ARG A 291 -6.39 -9.95 24.43
N VAL A 292 -5.41 -10.75 24.01
CA VAL A 292 -5.08 -12.01 24.68
C VAL A 292 -4.40 -11.76 26.03
N MET A 293 -3.48 -10.79 26.10
CA MET A 293 -2.74 -10.52 27.32
C MET A 293 -3.60 -9.81 28.39
N LEU A 294 -4.65 -9.09 27.98
CA LEU A 294 -5.64 -8.55 28.90
C LEU A 294 -6.32 -9.64 29.74
N SER A 295 -6.49 -10.86 29.21
CA SER A 295 -7.04 -11.99 29.99
C SER A 295 -6.13 -12.43 31.16
N TYR A 296 -4.88 -11.99 31.18
CA TYR A 296 -3.92 -12.16 32.27
C TYR A 296 -3.66 -10.86 33.05
N ASN A 297 -4.45 -9.81 32.81
CA ASN A 297 -4.28 -8.47 33.38
C ASN A 297 -2.89 -7.87 33.09
N ILE A 298 -2.45 -8.02 31.84
CA ILE A 298 -1.19 -7.45 31.34
C ILE A 298 -1.50 -6.57 30.14
N HIS A 299 -0.88 -5.39 30.10
CA HIS A 299 -1.12 -4.34 29.12
C HIS A 299 0.15 -4.10 28.29
N PRO A 300 0.25 -4.70 27.10
CA PRO A 300 1.34 -4.43 26.18
C PRO A 300 1.37 -2.97 25.74
N VAL A 301 2.58 -2.44 25.54
CA VAL A 301 2.81 -1.04 25.16
C VAL A 301 3.50 -0.98 23.79
N ALA A 302 3.17 0.03 22.99
CA ALA A 302 3.86 0.32 21.73
C ALA A 302 4.51 1.72 21.74
N LEU A 303 5.55 1.87 20.91
CA LEU A 303 6.17 3.12 20.53
C LEU A 303 6.29 3.15 18.99
N PRO A 304 5.78 4.17 18.28
CA PRO A 304 4.82 5.19 18.74
C PRO A 304 3.60 4.60 19.46
N ALA A 305 2.94 5.39 20.32
CA ALA A 305 1.80 4.85 21.08
C ALA A 305 0.63 4.51 20.15
N LEU A 306 0.06 3.32 20.29
CA LEU A 306 -1.16 2.88 19.62
C LEU A 306 -2.34 2.98 20.58
N GLU A 307 -3.50 3.40 20.07
CA GLU A 307 -4.77 3.39 20.81
C GLU A 307 -5.22 1.96 21.13
N SER A 308 -6.01 1.77 22.19
CA SER A 308 -6.42 0.44 22.64
C SER A 308 -7.36 -0.25 21.66
N MET A 309 -7.04 -1.49 21.30
CA MET A 309 -7.80 -2.35 20.36
C MET A 309 -8.40 -3.58 21.03
N ASP A 310 -8.27 -3.71 22.35
CA ASP A 310 -8.65 -4.89 23.14
C ASP A 310 -10.15 -5.25 23.08
N ASN A 311 -11.03 -4.24 23.09
CA ASN A 311 -12.50 -4.40 23.15
C ASN A 311 -13.21 -4.05 21.83
N HIS A 312 -12.50 -4.08 20.70
CA HIS A 312 -13.08 -3.74 19.40
C HIS A 312 -14.20 -4.72 18.97
N PRO A 313 -15.35 -4.25 18.44
CA PRO A 313 -16.49 -5.13 18.09
C PRO A 313 -16.19 -6.25 17.09
N LEU A 314 -15.23 -6.04 16.18
CA LEU A 314 -14.79 -7.07 15.22
C LEU A 314 -14.18 -8.31 15.88
N TRP A 315 -13.81 -8.25 17.16
CA TRP A 315 -13.41 -9.46 17.88
C TRP A 315 -14.55 -10.46 18.02
N SER A 316 -15.78 -10.00 18.23
CA SER A 316 -16.95 -10.88 18.25
C SER A 316 -17.21 -11.48 16.87
N PHE A 317 -16.94 -10.73 15.78
CA PHE A 317 -17.05 -11.29 14.44
C PHE A 317 -16.00 -12.37 14.18
N TRP A 318 -14.77 -12.17 14.66
CA TRP A 318 -13.74 -13.21 14.62
C TRP A 318 -14.16 -14.47 15.38
N ASP A 319 -14.68 -14.32 16.60
CA ASP A 319 -15.09 -15.47 17.42
C ASP A 319 -16.18 -16.29 16.71
N ILE A 320 -17.17 -15.62 16.11
CA ILE A 320 -18.22 -16.27 15.31
C ILE A 320 -17.64 -16.97 14.07
N ALA A 321 -16.71 -16.32 13.35
CA ALA A 321 -16.08 -16.92 12.18
C ALA A 321 -15.30 -18.19 12.55
N LEU A 322 -14.62 -18.17 13.70
CA LEU A 322 -13.91 -19.34 14.19
C LEU A 322 -14.88 -20.46 14.59
N ASP A 323 -15.99 -20.13 15.27
CA ASP A 323 -17.04 -21.10 15.59
C ASP A 323 -17.66 -21.73 14.33
N CYS A 324 -17.89 -20.95 13.27
CA CYS A 324 -18.30 -21.46 11.96
C CYS A 324 -17.29 -22.49 11.43
N GLY A 325 -15.99 -22.17 11.42
CA GLY A 325 -15.00 -23.12 10.89
C GLY A 325 -14.80 -24.37 11.74
N ILE A 326 -15.17 -24.35 13.02
CA ILE A 326 -15.17 -25.54 13.89
C ILE A 326 -16.38 -26.43 13.63
N THR A 327 -17.51 -25.84 13.23
CA THR A 327 -18.82 -26.51 13.19
C THR A 327 -19.34 -26.82 11.79
N MET A 328 -18.75 -26.21 10.75
CA MET A 328 -19.19 -26.28 9.36
C MET A 328 -18.03 -26.67 8.44
N GLU A 329 -18.33 -27.21 7.27
CA GLU A 329 -17.36 -27.38 6.18
C GLU A 329 -16.98 -26.03 5.56
N LEU A 330 -15.87 -25.99 4.82
CA LEU A 330 -15.29 -24.75 4.29
C LEU A 330 -16.29 -23.94 3.45
N GLU A 331 -17.04 -24.60 2.56
CA GLU A 331 -17.99 -23.93 1.66
C GLU A 331 -19.10 -23.23 2.46
N GLU A 332 -19.74 -23.94 3.40
CA GLU A 332 -20.80 -23.38 4.25
C GLU A 332 -20.25 -22.29 5.19
N CYS A 333 -19.08 -22.53 5.78
CA CYS A 333 -18.40 -21.59 6.66
C CYS A 333 -18.09 -20.26 5.96
N SER A 334 -17.41 -20.33 4.80
CA SER A 334 -16.99 -19.15 4.05
C SER A 334 -18.19 -18.35 3.51
N ASN A 335 -19.23 -19.03 3.02
CA ASN A 335 -20.47 -18.39 2.60
C ASN A 335 -21.20 -17.71 3.78
N THR A 336 -21.23 -18.35 4.94
CA THR A 336 -21.84 -17.78 6.15
C THR A 336 -21.10 -16.53 6.60
N ILE A 337 -19.76 -16.57 6.67
CA ILE A 337 -18.93 -15.42 7.06
C ILE A 337 -19.10 -14.27 6.04
N PHE A 338 -19.10 -14.58 4.74
CA PHE A 338 -19.32 -13.58 3.70
C PHE A 338 -20.70 -12.91 3.81
N LYS A 339 -21.76 -13.71 4.04
CA LYS A 339 -23.12 -13.20 4.24
C LYS A 339 -23.20 -12.30 5.47
N LEU A 340 -22.63 -12.71 6.60
CA LEU A 340 -22.58 -11.90 7.82
C LEU A 340 -21.86 -10.57 7.59
N PHE A 341 -20.76 -10.59 6.85
CA PHE A 341 -20.03 -9.39 6.46
C PHE A 341 -20.90 -8.43 5.63
N ILE A 342 -21.52 -8.92 4.55
CA ILE A 342 -22.36 -8.09 3.66
C ILE A 342 -23.59 -7.57 4.40
N ASP A 343 -24.27 -8.40 5.18
CA ASP A 343 -25.43 -8.00 5.97
C ASP A 343 -25.08 -6.93 7.01
N SER A 344 -23.93 -7.06 7.67
CA SER A 344 -23.44 -6.07 8.65
C SER A 344 -23.09 -4.75 7.98
N PHE A 345 -22.37 -4.80 6.85
CA PHE A 345 -22.00 -3.62 6.09
C PHE A 345 -23.21 -2.86 5.54
N ASN A 346 -24.21 -3.57 4.99
CA ASN A 346 -25.42 -2.96 4.45
C ASN A 346 -26.26 -2.26 5.52
N ARG A 347 -26.25 -2.78 6.76
CA ARG A 347 -26.99 -2.19 7.88
C ARG A 347 -26.21 -1.05 8.56
N TYR A 348 -24.90 -1.21 8.71
CA TYR A 348 -24.04 -0.30 9.48
C TYR A 348 -22.72 -0.05 8.75
N PRO A 349 -22.72 0.66 7.62
CA PRO A 349 -21.50 0.92 6.86
C PRO A 349 -20.54 1.77 7.69
N ASN A 350 -19.33 1.26 7.91
CA ASN A 350 -18.27 1.96 8.62
C ASN A 350 -16.89 1.58 8.06
N ARG A 351 -15.86 2.32 8.45
CA ARG A 351 -14.50 2.16 7.91
C ARG A 351 -13.80 0.86 8.32
N SER A 352 -14.25 0.20 9.40
CA SER A 352 -13.68 -1.09 9.84
C SER A 352 -13.85 -2.19 8.79
N PHE A 353 -14.83 -2.08 7.91
CA PHE A 353 -15.07 -3.06 6.85
C PHE A 353 -14.09 -2.95 5.66
N TYR A 354 -13.33 -1.87 5.52
CA TYR A 354 -12.54 -1.63 4.30
C TYR A 354 -11.44 -2.68 4.08
N PRO A 355 -10.66 -3.10 5.11
CA PRO A 355 -9.72 -4.20 4.96
C PRO A 355 -10.40 -5.57 4.78
N ILE A 356 -11.67 -5.72 5.17
CA ILE A 356 -12.45 -6.95 4.96
C ILE A 356 -12.89 -7.04 3.48
N PHE A 357 -13.25 -5.92 2.84
CA PHE A 357 -13.43 -5.87 1.38
C PHE A 357 -12.16 -6.29 0.64
N THR A 358 -10.99 -5.84 1.11
CA THR A 358 -9.69 -6.24 0.54
C THR A 358 -9.49 -7.76 0.56
N PHE A 359 -9.92 -8.43 1.62
CA PHE A 359 -9.86 -9.89 1.72
C PHE A 359 -10.79 -10.57 0.71
N PHE A 360 -12.10 -10.26 0.73
CA PHE A 360 -13.05 -10.93 -0.13
C PHE A 360 -12.89 -10.61 -1.63
N LEU A 361 -12.29 -9.47 -1.98
CA LEU A 361 -11.88 -9.21 -3.36
C LEU A 361 -10.74 -10.12 -3.83
N LYS A 362 -9.89 -10.62 -2.93
CA LYS A 362 -8.81 -11.57 -3.25
C LYS A 362 -9.27 -13.03 -3.18
N THR A 363 -10.42 -13.30 -2.57
CA THR A 363 -11.01 -14.63 -2.51
C THR A 363 -11.79 -14.92 -3.78
N GLN A 364 -11.35 -15.91 -4.56
CA GLN A 364 -11.84 -16.19 -5.90
C GLN A 364 -13.37 -16.33 -5.97
N ASP A 365 -13.98 -17.09 -5.06
CA ASP A 365 -15.42 -17.38 -5.06
C ASP A 365 -16.28 -16.14 -4.74
N PHE A 366 -15.73 -15.17 -4.02
CA PHE A 366 -16.43 -13.96 -3.59
C PHE A 366 -16.05 -12.71 -4.39
N HIS A 367 -15.06 -12.79 -5.28
CA HIS A 367 -14.47 -11.64 -5.97
C HIS A 367 -15.53 -10.77 -6.67
N LEU A 368 -16.34 -11.38 -7.54
CA LEU A 368 -17.32 -10.67 -8.35
C LEU A 368 -18.44 -10.08 -7.49
N MET A 369 -18.98 -10.86 -6.55
CA MET A 369 -20.04 -10.42 -5.64
C MET A 369 -19.57 -9.25 -4.76
N THR A 370 -18.34 -9.32 -4.26
CA THR A 370 -17.73 -8.27 -3.45
C THR A 370 -17.52 -6.99 -4.26
N ALA A 371 -17.01 -7.11 -5.49
CA ALA A 371 -16.81 -5.98 -6.39
C ALA A 371 -18.14 -5.28 -6.72
N GLN A 372 -19.20 -6.05 -6.97
CA GLN A 372 -20.55 -5.51 -7.22
C GLN A 372 -21.10 -4.76 -6.01
N LYS A 373 -21.01 -5.35 -4.81
CA LYS A 373 -21.48 -4.71 -3.57
C LYS A 373 -20.70 -3.44 -3.23
N LEU A 374 -19.39 -3.47 -3.46
CA LEU A 374 -18.55 -2.29 -3.31
C LEU A 374 -18.95 -1.19 -4.30
N LEU A 375 -19.05 -1.52 -5.60
CA LEU A 375 -19.41 -0.53 -6.62
C LEU A 375 -20.79 0.09 -6.34
N GLU A 376 -21.77 -0.74 -5.98
CA GLU A 376 -23.10 -0.29 -5.60
C GLU A 376 -23.05 0.75 -4.47
N TYR A 377 -22.25 0.49 -3.44
CA TYR A 377 -22.09 1.43 -2.32
C TYR A 377 -21.36 2.71 -2.73
N LEU A 378 -20.24 2.59 -3.46
CA LEU A 378 -19.44 3.73 -3.91
C LEU A 378 -20.17 4.64 -4.88
N ASP A 379 -21.08 4.09 -5.70
CA ASP A 379 -21.81 4.83 -6.71
C ASP A 379 -23.13 5.44 -6.19
N LYS A 380 -23.70 4.89 -5.10
CA LYS A 380 -24.93 5.41 -4.48
C LYS A 380 -24.67 6.36 -3.32
N THR A 381 -23.52 6.26 -2.64
CA THR A 381 -23.27 6.98 -1.37
C THR A 381 -22.28 8.13 -1.58
N PRO A 382 -22.71 9.40 -1.39
CA PRO A 382 -21.81 10.55 -1.48
C PRO A 382 -20.64 10.45 -0.47
N GLY A 383 -19.42 10.79 -0.91
CA GLY A 383 -18.21 10.76 -0.07
C GLY A 383 -17.65 9.37 0.25
N ALA A 384 -18.34 8.28 -0.13
CA ALA A 384 -17.86 6.93 0.11
C ALA A 384 -16.52 6.65 -0.61
N ALA A 385 -16.43 6.98 -1.91
CA ALA A 385 -15.22 6.74 -2.70
C ALA A 385 -13.99 7.48 -2.16
N GLU A 386 -14.17 8.69 -1.61
CA GLU A 386 -13.10 9.44 -0.96
C GLU A 386 -12.62 8.74 0.31
N SER A 387 -13.54 8.27 1.15
CA SER A 387 -13.20 7.51 2.37
C SER A 387 -12.45 6.22 2.04
N PHE A 388 -12.89 5.50 1.01
CA PHE A 388 -12.23 4.28 0.55
C PHE A 388 -10.88 4.53 -0.13
N SER A 389 -10.66 5.70 -0.76
CA SER A 389 -9.37 6.04 -1.38
C SER A 389 -8.21 6.12 -0.38
N LEU A 390 -8.52 6.38 0.90
CA LEU A 390 -7.56 6.41 1.99
C LEU A 390 -7.28 5.01 2.58
N SER A 391 -8.03 3.99 2.18
CA SER A 391 -7.85 2.63 2.65
C SER A 391 -6.72 1.90 1.90
N PRO A 392 -6.33 0.68 2.31
CA PRO A 392 -5.41 -0.16 1.53
C PRO A 392 -5.97 -0.67 0.19
N LEU A 393 -7.26 -0.46 -0.05
CA LEU A 393 -8.00 -1.04 -1.16
C LEU A 393 -7.47 -0.61 -2.55
N PRO A 394 -7.12 0.67 -2.82
CA PRO A 394 -6.60 1.06 -4.13
C PRO A 394 -5.31 0.32 -4.52
N LEU A 395 -4.37 0.18 -3.58
CA LEU A 395 -3.14 -0.58 -3.77
C LEU A 395 -3.45 -2.07 -3.98
N CYS A 396 -4.36 -2.62 -3.17
CA CYS A 396 -4.80 -4.00 -3.33
C CYS A 396 -5.32 -4.28 -4.74
N ILE A 397 -6.17 -3.40 -5.29
CA ILE A 397 -6.74 -3.56 -6.64
C ILE A 397 -5.67 -3.42 -7.72
N ALA A 398 -4.76 -2.46 -7.57
CA ALA A 398 -3.67 -2.24 -8.52
C ALA A 398 -2.71 -3.46 -8.63
N ASP A 399 -2.50 -4.16 -7.51
CA ASP A 399 -1.63 -5.35 -7.44
C ASP A 399 -2.34 -6.67 -7.82
N MET A 400 -3.64 -6.64 -8.15
CA MET A 400 -4.37 -7.86 -8.51
C MET A 400 -3.88 -8.43 -9.83
N THR A 401 -3.71 -9.76 -9.89
CA THR A 401 -3.33 -10.47 -11.13
C THR A 401 -4.47 -10.50 -12.15
N HIS A 402 -5.70 -10.68 -11.68
CA HIS A 402 -6.89 -10.80 -12.52
C HIS A 402 -8.04 -9.93 -11.99
N PRO A 403 -7.97 -8.60 -12.16
CA PRO A 403 -9.06 -7.71 -11.76
C PRO A 403 -10.26 -7.83 -12.72
N CYS A 404 -11.49 -7.82 -12.18
CA CYS A 404 -12.70 -7.65 -13.00
C CYS A 404 -12.96 -6.19 -13.38
N SER A 405 -13.81 -5.95 -14.39
CA SER A 405 -14.17 -4.59 -14.82
C SER A 405 -14.82 -3.79 -13.69
N THR A 406 -15.71 -4.41 -12.90
CA THR A 406 -16.42 -3.78 -11.77
C THR A 406 -15.47 -3.23 -10.70
N VAL A 407 -14.42 -3.97 -10.34
CA VAL A 407 -13.45 -3.51 -9.32
C VAL A 407 -12.55 -2.40 -9.85
N LEU A 408 -12.25 -2.40 -11.16
CA LEU A 408 -11.51 -1.31 -11.80
C LEU A 408 -12.35 -0.02 -11.84
N ILE A 409 -13.67 -0.10 -12.07
CA ILE A 409 -14.55 1.08 -11.96
C ILE A 409 -14.54 1.63 -10.52
N CYS A 410 -14.56 0.75 -9.50
CA CYS A 410 -14.39 1.19 -8.11
C CYS A 410 -13.08 1.95 -7.91
N LEU A 411 -11.99 1.44 -8.48
CA LEU A 411 -10.68 2.08 -8.41
C LEU A 411 -10.67 3.45 -9.10
N ALA A 412 -11.28 3.57 -10.28
CA ALA A 412 -11.41 4.85 -10.97
C ALA A 412 -12.14 5.90 -10.10
N LYS A 413 -13.25 5.52 -9.45
CA LYS A 413 -13.97 6.41 -8.52
C LYS A 413 -13.08 6.84 -7.34
N MET A 414 -12.31 5.92 -6.76
CA MET A 414 -11.38 6.22 -5.66
C MET A 414 -10.24 7.15 -6.10
N ILE A 415 -9.65 6.95 -7.28
CA ILE A 415 -8.59 7.83 -7.82
C ILE A 415 -9.15 9.24 -8.08
N ALA A 416 -10.31 9.33 -8.71
CA ALA A 416 -10.93 10.61 -9.06
C ALA A 416 -11.29 11.44 -7.82
N THR A 417 -11.82 10.80 -6.77
CA THR A 417 -12.21 11.46 -5.52
C THR A 417 -11.01 11.76 -4.61
N GLY A 418 -10.15 10.77 -4.36
CA GLY A 418 -9.00 10.88 -3.46
C GLY A 418 -7.83 11.68 -4.02
N LYS A 419 -7.79 11.94 -5.33
CA LYS A 419 -6.67 12.60 -6.03
C LYS A 419 -5.30 11.93 -5.80
N THR A 420 -5.32 10.65 -5.45
CA THR A 420 -4.14 9.81 -5.25
C THR A 420 -4.26 8.57 -6.13
N SER A 421 -3.20 8.29 -6.88
CA SER A 421 -3.13 7.10 -7.73
C SER A 421 -2.29 6.01 -7.06
N PRO A 422 -2.72 4.74 -7.08
CA PRO A 422 -1.86 3.61 -6.72
C PRO A 422 -0.86 3.26 -7.84
N PHE A 423 -1.07 3.78 -9.05
CA PHE A 423 -0.18 3.56 -10.19
C PHE A 423 0.90 4.62 -10.29
N ASP A 424 2.12 4.15 -10.54
CA ASP A 424 3.30 4.90 -10.94
C ASP A 424 3.79 4.46 -12.33
N GLN A 425 4.90 5.05 -12.80
CA GLN A 425 5.48 4.72 -14.12
C GLN A 425 5.96 3.27 -14.24
N ASN A 426 6.29 2.60 -13.13
CA ASN A 426 6.87 1.25 -13.11
C ASN A 426 5.85 0.16 -12.75
N SER A 427 4.63 0.56 -12.39
CA SER A 427 3.53 -0.33 -12.03
C SER A 427 3.31 -1.37 -13.12
N SER A 428 2.96 -2.60 -12.78
CA SER A 428 2.83 -3.69 -13.75
C SER A 428 1.66 -3.50 -14.73
N ILE A 429 0.60 -2.77 -14.32
CA ILE A 429 -0.64 -2.55 -15.09
C ILE A 429 -1.22 -3.89 -15.56
N THR A 430 -1.53 -4.76 -14.60
CA THR A 430 -1.91 -6.17 -14.84
C THR A 430 -3.09 -6.37 -15.79
N PHE A 431 -4.08 -5.45 -15.78
CA PHE A 431 -5.25 -5.54 -16.65
C PHE A 431 -4.90 -5.50 -18.14
N SER A 432 -3.74 -4.96 -18.54
CA SER A 432 -3.35 -4.87 -19.96
C SER A 432 -3.09 -6.23 -20.60
N ALA A 433 -2.95 -7.30 -19.81
CA ALA A 433 -2.82 -8.67 -20.30
C ALA A 433 -4.19 -9.34 -20.55
N SER A 434 -5.30 -8.71 -20.17
CA SER A 434 -6.64 -9.24 -20.39
C SER A 434 -7.03 -9.22 -21.87
N LYS A 435 -7.81 -10.22 -22.28
CA LYS A 435 -8.46 -10.25 -23.61
C LYS A 435 -9.90 -9.71 -23.57
N ASP A 436 -10.44 -9.50 -22.37
CA ASP A 436 -11.80 -8.98 -22.18
C ASP A 436 -11.79 -7.45 -22.37
N PRO A 437 -12.50 -6.92 -23.40
CA PRO A 437 -12.55 -5.49 -23.64
C PRO A 437 -13.14 -4.69 -22.48
N GLU A 438 -14.04 -5.26 -21.67
CA GLU A 438 -14.62 -4.54 -20.53
C GLU A 438 -13.60 -4.30 -19.41
N ILE A 439 -12.70 -5.27 -19.20
CA ILE A 439 -11.59 -5.13 -18.27
C ILE A 439 -10.61 -4.08 -18.78
N LEU A 440 -10.29 -4.10 -20.07
CA LEU A 440 -9.40 -3.11 -20.70
C LEU A 440 -9.98 -1.70 -20.62
N LYS A 441 -11.26 -1.53 -20.95
CA LYS A 441 -11.98 -0.26 -20.90
C LYS A 441 -11.99 0.33 -19.50
N ALA A 442 -12.33 -0.47 -18.48
CA ALA A 442 -12.33 -0.02 -17.08
C ALA A 442 -10.91 0.28 -16.56
N GLY A 443 -9.91 -0.49 -17.00
CA GLY A 443 -8.51 -0.26 -16.68
C GLY A 443 -7.99 1.05 -17.31
N ILE A 444 -8.30 1.31 -18.58
CA ILE A 444 -7.94 2.57 -19.25
C ILE A 444 -8.63 3.76 -18.58
N LEU A 445 -9.88 3.63 -18.13
CA LEU A 445 -10.53 4.65 -17.29
C LEU A 445 -9.73 4.97 -16.02
N CYS A 446 -9.20 3.96 -15.32
CA CYS A 446 -8.34 4.20 -14.15
C CYS A 446 -7.10 5.02 -14.50
N LEU A 447 -6.49 4.74 -15.65
CA LEU A 447 -5.32 5.48 -16.13
C LEU A 447 -5.67 6.91 -16.56
N CYS A 448 -6.82 7.11 -17.21
CA CYS A 448 -7.35 8.45 -17.47
C CYS A 448 -7.50 9.25 -16.16
N CYS A 449 -8.06 8.64 -15.12
CA CYS A 449 -8.18 9.27 -13.81
C CYS A 449 -6.82 9.55 -13.16
N THR A 450 -5.85 8.65 -13.35
CA THR A 450 -4.48 8.80 -12.85
C THR A 450 -3.75 9.96 -13.52
N VAL A 451 -3.83 10.03 -14.85
CA VAL A 451 -3.20 11.07 -15.68
C VAL A 451 -3.80 12.45 -15.38
N ALA A 452 -5.10 12.53 -15.14
CA ALA A 452 -5.80 13.77 -14.77
C ALA A 452 -5.49 14.26 -13.35
N THR A 453 -5.09 13.36 -12.45
CA THR A 453 -4.80 13.68 -11.04
C THR A 453 -3.30 13.83 -10.75
N SER A 454 -2.42 13.27 -11.59
CA SER A 454 -0.96 13.31 -11.42
C SER A 454 -0.22 13.68 -12.72
N THR A 455 0.64 14.70 -12.62
CA THR A 455 1.43 15.22 -13.75
C THR A 455 2.70 14.41 -14.02
N LEU A 456 3.13 13.54 -13.09
CA LEU A 456 4.41 12.84 -13.16
C LEU A 456 4.34 11.47 -13.86
N VAL A 457 3.14 10.96 -14.13
CA VAL A 457 2.95 9.59 -14.62
C VAL A 457 2.84 9.57 -16.15
N LEU A 458 3.69 8.77 -16.79
CA LEU A 458 3.72 8.56 -18.24
C LEU A 458 3.61 7.06 -18.55
N PHE A 459 2.58 6.67 -19.29
CA PHE A 459 2.31 5.27 -19.67
C PHE A 459 2.57 5.01 -21.15
N ASN A 460 3.67 5.54 -21.70
CA ASN A 460 3.97 5.50 -23.15
C ASN A 460 3.96 4.09 -23.77
N ARG A 461 4.19 3.04 -22.96
CA ARG A 461 4.10 1.63 -23.42
C ARG A 461 2.67 1.17 -23.75
N LEU A 462 1.65 1.92 -23.37
CA LEU A 462 0.23 1.58 -23.59
C LEU A 462 -0.37 2.22 -24.86
N THR A 463 0.42 2.97 -25.62
CA THR A 463 0.01 3.59 -26.89
C THR A 463 -0.60 2.55 -27.84
N GLN A 464 0.09 1.42 -28.04
CA GLN A 464 -0.39 0.37 -28.95
C GLN A 464 -1.70 -0.26 -28.45
N LEU A 465 -1.84 -0.48 -27.14
CA LEU A 465 -3.06 -1.01 -26.54
C LEU A 465 -4.27 -0.09 -26.83
N CYS A 466 -4.09 1.22 -26.68
CA CYS A 466 -5.15 2.20 -26.96
C CYS A 466 -5.56 2.21 -28.44
N ILE A 467 -4.61 1.98 -29.35
CA ILE A 467 -4.87 1.88 -30.79
C ILE A 467 -5.53 0.55 -31.14
N ASP A 468 -5.09 -0.56 -30.55
CA ASP A 468 -5.64 -1.88 -30.81
C ASP A 468 -7.11 -1.96 -30.41
N HIS A 469 -7.45 -1.39 -29.24
CA HIS A 469 -8.80 -1.34 -28.68
C HIS A 469 -9.45 0.04 -28.79
N ALA A 470 -9.23 0.74 -29.92
CA ALA A 470 -9.76 2.08 -30.15
C ALA A 470 -11.28 2.16 -29.97
N VAL A 471 -12.03 1.23 -30.57
CA VAL A 471 -13.50 1.21 -30.55
C VAL A 471 -14.01 0.64 -29.22
N ASP A 472 -13.49 -0.53 -28.81
CA ASP A 472 -14.02 -1.26 -27.65
C ASP A 472 -13.83 -0.48 -26.33
N CYS A 473 -12.74 0.28 -26.22
CA CYS A 473 -12.39 1.05 -25.03
C CYS A 473 -12.71 2.55 -25.16
N ALA A 474 -13.43 2.96 -26.20
CA ALA A 474 -13.88 4.34 -26.34
C ALA A 474 -14.88 4.71 -25.22
N PRO A 475 -14.87 5.95 -24.70
CA PRO A 475 -14.04 7.10 -25.10
C PRO A 475 -12.64 7.14 -24.46
N PHE A 476 -12.34 6.23 -23.52
CA PHE A 476 -11.14 6.31 -22.70
C PHE A 476 -9.85 6.03 -23.47
N SER A 477 -9.90 5.15 -24.48
CA SER A 477 -8.79 4.88 -25.40
C SER A 477 -8.27 6.16 -26.08
N GLY A 478 -9.19 6.99 -26.59
CA GLY A 478 -8.87 8.26 -27.24
C GLY A 478 -8.31 9.30 -26.27
N LEU A 479 -8.92 9.44 -25.08
CA LEU A 479 -8.45 10.35 -24.05
C LEU A 479 -7.04 10.01 -23.56
N LEU A 480 -6.79 8.74 -23.23
CA LEU A 480 -5.48 8.32 -22.73
C LEU A 480 -4.42 8.49 -23.83
N LEU A 481 -4.70 8.05 -25.06
CA LEU A 481 -3.76 8.17 -26.16
C LEU A 481 -3.43 9.63 -26.48
N GLY A 482 -4.44 10.51 -26.50
CA GLY A 482 -4.25 11.94 -26.75
C GLY A 482 -3.34 12.57 -25.70
N SER A 483 -3.55 12.27 -24.42
CA SER A 483 -2.71 12.78 -23.34
C SER A 483 -1.28 12.24 -23.38
N LEU A 484 -1.09 10.97 -23.78
CA LEU A 484 0.24 10.40 -23.97
C LEU A 484 0.99 11.08 -25.11
N ILE A 485 0.31 11.41 -26.22
CA ILE A 485 0.91 12.14 -27.35
C ILE A 485 1.27 13.57 -26.95
N GLU A 486 0.35 14.27 -26.30
CA GLU A 486 0.54 15.63 -25.79
C GLU A 486 1.81 15.72 -24.93
N ARG A 487 1.95 14.81 -23.96
CA ARG A 487 3.08 14.80 -23.02
C ARG A 487 4.40 14.33 -23.64
N ALA A 488 4.37 13.48 -24.65
CA ALA A 488 5.58 12.96 -25.29
C ALA A 488 6.16 13.92 -26.36
N GLY A 489 5.36 14.87 -26.85
CA GLY A 489 5.78 15.88 -27.82
C GLY A 489 6.21 15.29 -29.18
N ARG A 490 7.02 16.05 -29.93
CA ARG A 490 7.43 15.72 -31.33
C ARG A 490 8.33 14.47 -31.47
N LEU A 491 8.65 13.77 -30.38
CA LEU A 491 9.65 12.69 -30.35
C LEU A 491 9.04 11.28 -30.49
N MET A 492 7.71 11.14 -30.60
CA MET A 492 7.09 9.83 -30.85
C MET A 492 6.86 9.56 -32.35
N ASN A 493 7.46 8.47 -32.85
CA ASN A 493 6.99 7.83 -34.08
C ASN A 493 5.66 7.14 -33.77
N LEU A 494 4.55 7.83 -34.04
CA LEU A 494 3.22 7.29 -33.76
C LEU A 494 2.80 6.31 -34.86
N PRO A 495 2.24 5.14 -34.48
CA PRO A 495 1.57 4.27 -35.46
C PRO A 495 0.41 5.03 -36.11
N PHE A 496 0.01 4.64 -37.32
CA PHE A 496 -1.10 5.29 -38.01
C PHE A 496 -2.44 4.96 -37.33
N PHE A 497 -2.83 5.76 -36.33
CA PHE A 497 -4.05 5.55 -35.55
C PHE A 497 -5.29 6.20 -36.19
N GLY A 498 -5.12 7.11 -37.15
CA GLY A 498 -6.22 7.81 -37.83
C GLY A 498 -7.27 6.88 -38.44
N LEU A 499 -6.86 5.73 -39.01
CA LEU A 499 -7.80 4.75 -39.59
C LEU A 499 -8.84 4.24 -38.60
N LYS A 500 -8.51 4.18 -37.30
CA LYS A 500 -9.41 3.67 -36.27
C LYS A 500 -10.20 4.78 -35.57
N PHE A 501 -9.63 5.98 -35.42
CA PHE A 501 -10.25 7.08 -34.69
C PHE A 501 -11.04 8.08 -35.56
N ILE A 502 -10.74 8.21 -36.85
CA ILE A 502 -11.55 9.04 -37.76
C ILE A 502 -13.01 8.54 -37.83
N PRO A 503 -13.28 7.23 -38.01
CA PRO A 503 -14.66 6.71 -38.02
C PRO A 503 -15.41 6.98 -36.71
N LEU A 504 -14.70 7.10 -35.58
CA LEU A 504 -15.30 7.38 -34.28
C LEU A 504 -15.84 8.82 -34.14
N LEU A 505 -15.45 9.74 -35.04
CA LEU A 505 -16.07 11.07 -35.13
C LEU A 505 -17.53 11.01 -35.60
N GLU A 506 -17.98 9.92 -36.20
CA GLU A 506 -19.38 9.73 -36.63
C GLU A 506 -20.18 8.83 -35.66
N ASN A 507 -19.61 8.47 -34.49
CA ASN A 507 -20.29 7.65 -33.51
C ASN A 507 -21.51 8.36 -32.92
N GLU A 508 -22.57 7.61 -32.56
CA GLU A 508 -23.78 8.17 -31.94
C GLU A 508 -23.50 8.86 -30.59
N ARG A 509 -22.52 8.35 -29.83
CA ARG A 509 -22.18 8.86 -28.50
C ARG A 509 -21.31 10.13 -28.56
N PRO A 510 -21.74 11.25 -27.94
CA PRO A 510 -20.96 12.49 -27.95
C PRO A 510 -19.59 12.40 -27.26
N ASP A 511 -19.47 11.58 -26.21
CA ASP A 511 -18.19 11.38 -25.50
C ASP A 511 -17.12 10.72 -26.37
N ILE A 512 -17.52 9.72 -27.18
CA ILE A 512 -16.64 9.07 -28.16
C ILE A 512 -16.19 10.08 -29.22
N ARG A 513 -17.12 10.86 -29.78
CA ARG A 513 -16.78 11.90 -30.77
C ARG A 513 -15.82 12.95 -30.21
N ALA A 514 -16.10 13.46 -29.00
CA ALA A 514 -15.26 14.45 -28.34
C ALA A 514 -13.86 13.90 -28.01
N SER A 515 -13.76 12.66 -27.50
CA SER A 515 -12.47 12.03 -27.23
C SER A 515 -11.62 11.80 -28.50
N SER A 516 -12.29 11.49 -29.62
CA SER A 516 -11.65 11.33 -30.92
C SER A 516 -11.16 12.66 -31.46
N ALA A 517 -11.97 13.72 -31.35
CA ALA A 517 -11.57 15.07 -31.73
C ALA A 517 -10.36 15.55 -30.92
N TYR A 518 -10.37 15.31 -29.60
CA TYR A 518 -9.25 15.58 -28.71
C TYR A 518 -7.95 14.90 -29.17
N LEU A 519 -7.98 13.59 -29.39
CA LEU A 519 -6.83 12.82 -29.86
C LEU A 519 -6.28 13.35 -31.20
N LEU A 520 -7.16 13.57 -32.18
CA LEU A 520 -6.76 14.01 -33.51
C LEU A 520 -6.12 15.42 -33.49
N GLY A 521 -6.50 16.26 -32.53
CA GLY A 521 -5.84 17.56 -32.30
C GLY A 521 -4.36 17.45 -31.95
N PHE A 522 -3.92 16.42 -31.23
CA PHE A 522 -2.49 16.32 -30.85
C PHE A 522 -1.61 15.67 -31.92
N SER A 523 -2.18 15.14 -33.01
CA SER A 523 -1.42 14.41 -34.03
C SER A 523 -0.58 15.31 -34.94
N LYS A 524 -0.99 16.58 -35.11
CA LYS A 524 -0.45 17.53 -36.10
C LYS A 524 -0.46 17.03 -37.55
N ASP A 525 -1.42 16.18 -37.91
CA ASP A 525 -1.63 15.68 -39.28
C ASP A 525 -2.67 16.55 -40.03
N LYS A 526 -2.28 17.05 -41.22
CA LYS A 526 -3.17 17.83 -42.11
C LYS A 526 -4.42 17.06 -42.51
N ASN A 527 -4.34 15.73 -42.60
CA ASN A 527 -5.46 14.88 -43.01
C ASN A 527 -6.64 14.91 -42.01
N TYR A 528 -6.42 15.39 -40.77
CA TYR A 528 -7.45 15.38 -39.73
C TYR A 528 -8.18 16.72 -39.59
N ILE A 529 -7.69 17.77 -40.26
CA ILE A 529 -8.30 19.12 -40.21
C ILE A 529 -9.72 19.10 -40.77
N GLU A 530 -9.93 18.50 -41.94
CA GLU A 530 -11.25 18.46 -42.59
C GLU A 530 -12.29 17.67 -41.75
N PRO A 531 -11.99 16.46 -41.23
CA PRO A 531 -12.87 15.78 -40.28
C PRO A 531 -13.22 16.60 -39.03
N LEU A 532 -12.24 17.28 -38.43
CA LEU A 532 -12.46 18.14 -37.25
C LEU A 532 -13.34 19.34 -37.57
N PHE A 533 -13.11 19.97 -38.71
CA PHE A 533 -13.91 21.10 -39.19
C PHE A 533 -15.37 20.71 -39.42
N ASN A 534 -15.62 19.55 -40.03
CA ASN A 534 -16.97 19.02 -40.19
C ASN A 534 -17.69 18.88 -38.83
N ARG A 535 -17.00 18.41 -37.79
CA ARG A 535 -17.55 18.30 -36.43
C ARG A 535 -17.83 19.67 -35.79
N LEU A 536 -16.93 20.63 -35.95
CA LEU A 536 -17.15 21.99 -35.45
C LEU A 536 -18.47 22.57 -35.99
N MET A 537 -18.72 22.41 -37.28
CA MET A 537 -19.89 23.00 -37.94
C MET A 537 -21.18 22.23 -37.67
N ASN A 538 -21.14 20.90 -37.78
CA ASN A 538 -22.35 20.09 -37.94
C ASN A 538 -22.71 19.23 -36.72
N ASP A 539 -21.86 19.14 -35.68
CA ASP A 539 -22.21 18.31 -34.51
C ASP A 539 -23.39 18.89 -33.73
N THR A 540 -24.12 18.04 -32.99
CA THR A 540 -25.21 18.48 -32.12
C THR A 540 -24.72 18.80 -30.71
N SER A 541 -23.61 18.19 -30.29
CA SER A 541 -23.08 18.34 -28.95
C SER A 541 -22.13 19.53 -28.86
N TYR A 542 -22.41 20.44 -27.91
CA TYR A 542 -21.54 21.56 -27.59
C TYR A 542 -20.13 21.09 -27.22
N THR A 543 -19.99 20.03 -26.40
CA THR A 543 -18.70 19.48 -25.97
C THR A 543 -17.84 19.04 -27.15
N VAL A 544 -18.46 18.45 -28.18
CA VAL A 544 -17.74 18.03 -29.40
C VAL A 544 -17.30 19.24 -30.22
N LYS A 545 -18.18 20.23 -30.41
CA LYS A 545 -17.84 21.48 -31.12
C LYS A 545 -16.70 22.23 -30.44
N PHE A 546 -16.80 22.40 -29.12
CA PHE A 546 -15.78 23.06 -28.32
C PHE A 546 -14.43 22.35 -28.44
N GLN A 547 -14.40 21.02 -28.32
CA GLN A 547 -13.17 20.25 -28.46
C GLN A 547 -12.60 20.33 -29.90
N ALA A 548 -13.45 20.25 -30.93
CA ALA A 548 -13.02 20.38 -32.32
C ALA A 548 -12.42 21.77 -32.59
N ALA A 549 -13.03 22.85 -32.07
CA ALA A 549 -12.49 24.20 -32.15
C ALA A 549 -11.10 24.29 -31.49
N LEU A 550 -10.95 23.77 -30.27
CA LEU A 550 -9.67 23.78 -29.56
C LEU A 550 -8.58 23.04 -30.35
N SER A 551 -8.90 21.85 -30.84
CA SER A 551 -8.00 21.04 -31.67
C SER A 551 -7.61 21.73 -32.98
N LEU A 552 -8.53 22.47 -33.62
CA LEU A 552 -8.22 23.27 -34.82
C LEU A 552 -7.32 24.47 -34.49
N ILE A 553 -7.57 25.19 -33.40
CA ILE A 553 -6.75 26.33 -32.97
C ILE A 553 -5.29 25.89 -32.74
N GLU A 554 -5.08 24.76 -32.06
CA GLU A 554 -3.74 24.22 -31.80
C GLU A 554 -2.99 23.81 -33.08
N ASN A 555 -3.72 23.55 -34.17
CA ASN A 555 -3.19 23.14 -35.46
C ASN A 555 -3.34 24.22 -36.55
N ARG A 556 -3.57 25.49 -36.18
CA ARG A 556 -3.75 26.59 -37.14
C ARG A 556 -2.68 26.66 -38.21
N ASP A 557 -1.45 26.30 -37.87
CA ASP A 557 -0.28 26.31 -38.77
C ASP A 557 -0.43 25.36 -39.97
N LEU A 558 -1.31 24.35 -39.85
CA LEU A 558 -1.53 23.35 -40.88
C LEU A 558 -2.50 23.80 -41.97
N PHE A 559 -3.36 24.80 -41.68
CA PHE A 559 -4.42 25.27 -42.58
C PHE A 559 -4.47 26.80 -42.71
N GLN A 560 -3.36 27.51 -42.46
CA GLN A 560 -3.28 28.98 -42.58
C GLN A 560 -3.73 29.51 -43.95
N GLU A 561 -3.62 28.70 -44.99
CA GLU A 561 -4.03 29.03 -46.36
C GLU A 561 -5.55 28.93 -46.58
N ASN A 562 -6.30 28.28 -45.68
CA ASN A 562 -7.74 28.10 -45.80
C ASN A 562 -8.50 29.19 -45.03
N GLN A 563 -8.67 30.34 -45.69
CA GLN A 563 -9.27 31.53 -45.12
C GLN A 563 -10.73 31.31 -44.64
N GLN A 564 -11.50 30.49 -45.35
CA GLN A 564 -12.88 30.14 -44.98
C GLN A 564 -12.94 29.42 -43.63
N LEU A 565 -12.01 28.48 -43.40
CA LEU A 565 -11.93 27.69 -42.17
C LEU A 565 -11.55 28.59 -40.97
N ILE A 566 -10.66 29.55 -41.18
CA ILE A 566 -10.24 30.54 -40.19
C ILE A 566 -11.40 31.48 -39.82
N GLU A 567 -12.14 31.98 -40.81
CA GLU A 567 -13.30 32.85 -40.58
C GLU A 567 -14.36 32.13 -39.75
N GLN A 568 -14.75 30.90 -40.14
CA GLN A 568 -15.77 30.14 -39.39
C GLN A 568 -15.32 29.73 -37.99
N LEU A 569 -14.04 29.39 -37.80
CA LEU A 569 -13.48 29.15 -36.48
C LEU A 569 -13.55 30.41 -35.61
N THR A 570 -13.22 31.57 -36.19
CA THR A 570 -13.28 32.87 -35.50
C THR A 570 -14.72 33.26 -35.15
N ASP A 571 -15.67 33.01 -36.05
CA ASP A 571 -17.10 33.23 -35.82
C ASP A 571 -17.63 32.35 -34.69
N PHE A 572 -17.23 31.07 -34.64
CA PHE A 572 -17.57 30.19 -33.53
C PHE A 572 -17.01 30.73 -32.21
N VAL A 573 -15.72 31.03 -32.15
CA VAL A 573 -15.05 31.52 -30.93
C VAL A 573 -15.69 32.81 -30.39
N ASN A 574 -16.14 33.70 -31.28
CA ASN A 574 -16.81 34.96 -30.91
C ASN A 574 -18.33 34.81 -30.71
N SER A 575 -18.89 33.61 -30.82
CA SER A 575 -20.32 33.39 -30.68
C SER A 575 -20.78 33.69 -29.24
N PRO A 576 -21.89 34.42 -29.05
CA PRO A 576 -22.43 34.72 -27.72
C PRO A 576 -22.97 33.47 -27.00
N ASP A 577 -23.14 32.35 -27.71
CA ASP A 577 -23.66 31.10 -27.16
C ASP A 577 -22.59 30.27 -26.42
N ILE A 578 -21.32 30.68 -26.47
CA ILE A 578 -20.22 30.01 -25.77
C ILE A 578 -20.17 30.49 -24.30
N PRO A 579 -20.10 29.57 -23.31
CA PRO A 579 -19.85 29.94 -21.92
C PRO A 579 -18.59 30.81 -21.78
N LYS A 580 -18.64 31.82 -20.92
CA LYS A 580 -17.55 32.81 -20.79
C LYS A 580 -16.18 32.18 -20.53
N GLU A 581 -16.11 31.20 -19.63
CA GLU A 581 -14.88 30.48 -19.30
C GLU A 581 -14.30 29.75 -20.53
N ASP A 582 -15.16 29.17 -21.38
CA ASP A 582 -14.77 28.48 -22.60
C ASP A 582 -14.25 29.44 -23.67
N ALA A 583 -14.90 30.59 -23.82
CA ALA A 583 -14.44 31.64 -24.72
C ALA A 583 -13.06 32.15 -24.29
N GLU A 584 -12.83 32.35 -22.99
CA GLU A 584 -11.51 32.72 -22.45
C GLU A 584 -10.44 31.67 -22.77
N ILE A 585 -10.73 30.37 -22.61
CA ILE A 585 -9.80 29.28 -22.97
C ILE A 585 -9.45 29.32 -24.47
N LEU A 586 -10.46 29.48 -25.34
CA LEU A 586 -10.25 29.52 -26.79
C LEU A 586 -9.41 30.73 -27.19
N HIS A 587 -9.73 31.93 -26.68
CA HIS A 587 -8.98 33.16 -26.95
C HIS A 587 -7.54 33.08 -26.43
N GLN A 588 -7.32 32.56 -25.22
CA GLN A 588 -5.98 32.35 -24.67
C GLN A 588 -5.19 31.39 -25.56
N THR A 589 -5.80 30.30 -26.02
CA THR A 589 -5.14 29.33 -26.89
C THR A 589 -4.80 29.92 -28.26
N MET A 590 -5.68 30.76 -28.83
CA MET A 590 -5.39 31.51 -30.07
C MET A 590 -4.24 32.51 -29.90
N ALA A 591 -4.10 33.12 -28.72
CA ALA A 591 -3.05 34.10 -28.44
C ALA A 591 -1.66 33.45 -28.21
N ARG A 592 -1.59 32.15 -27.90
CA ARG A 592 -0.32 31.45 -27.63
C ARG A 592 0.62 31.48 -28.85
N GLN A 593 1.90 31.79 -28.61
CA GLN A 593 2.95 31.68 -29.62
C GLN A 593 3.50 30.24 -29.66
N PRO A 594 3.94 29.72 -30.83
CA PRO A 594 4.32 28.31 -31.01
C PRO A 594 5.50 27.79 -30.16
N ASN A 595 6.21 28.66 -29.43
CA ASN A 595 7.47 28.36 -28.74
C ASN A 595 7.46 28.63 -27.22
N GLU A 596 6.33 29.01 -26.62
CA GLU A 596 6.24 29.13 -25.15
C GLU A 596 5.97 27.74 -24.55
N ASN A 597 7.04 27.03 -24.19
CA ASN A 597 6.99 25.87 -23.30
C ASN A 597 6.72 26.33 -21.86
N ASP A 598 5.53 26.88 -21.61
CA ASP A 598 5.10 27.06 -20.24
C ASP A 598 4.66 25.73 -19.66
N ASN A 599 5.10 25.47 -18.42
CA ASN A 599 4.65 24.38 -17.55
C ASN A 599 3.16 24.56 -17.16
N ILE A 600 2.27 24.66 -18.14
CA ILE A 600 0.82 24.80 -17.93
C ILE A 600 0.26 23.40 -17.70
N GLN A 601 -0.39 23.23 -16.55
CA GLN A 601 -1.17 22.04 -16.20
C GLN A 601 -2.10 21.64 -17.36
N SER A 602 -1.76 20.56 -18.06
CA SER A 602 -2.55 19.98 -19.16
C SER A 602 -3.79 19.23 -18.65
N ASN A 603 -4.59 19.84 -17.77
CA ASN A 603 -5.89 19.28 -17.43
C ASN A 603 -6.89 19.83 -18.44
N THR A 604 -6.98 19.17 -19.59
CA THR A 604 -7.93 19.54 -20.63
C THR A 604 -9.36 19.42 -20.10
N LYS A 605 -10.27 20.26 -20.61
CA LYS A 605 -11.66 20.32 -20.15
C LYS A 605 -12.34 18.94 -20.17
N LEU A 606 -12.00 18.07 -21.13
CA LEU A 606 -12.54 16.70 -21.17
C LEU A 606 -12.14 15.85 -19.96
N PHE A 607 -10.90 15.97 -19.46
CA PHE A 607 -10.49 15.28 -18.23
C PHE A 607 -11.20 15.86 -17.01
N GLU A 608 -11.44 17.16 -16.97
CA GLU A 608 -12.24 17.78 -15.89
C GLU A 608 -13.68 17.25 -15.89
N ILE A 609 -14.34 17.24 -17.05
CA ILE A 609 -15.70 16.67 -17.21
C ILE A 609 -15.70 15.20 -16.81
N LEU A 610 -14.72 14.41 -17.30
CA LEU A 610 -14.61 12.99 -16.95
C LEU A 610 -14.47 12.79 -15.43
N ILE A 611 -13.53 13.49 -14.80
CA ILE A 611 -13.29 13.38 -13.36
C ILE A 611 -14.53 13.78 -12.57
N ASN A 612 -15.21 14.86 -12.96
CA ASN A 612 -16.45 15.29 -12.30
C ASN A 612 -17.58 14.27 -12.48
N SER A 613 -17.69 13.65 -13.67
CA SER A 613 -18.64 12.57 -13.94
C SER A 613 -18.34 11.32 -13.09
N VAL A 614 -17.09 10.88 -13.04
CA VAL A 614 -16.66 9.71 -12.25
C VAL A 614 -16.93 9.90 -10.74
N LYS A 615 -16.74 11.12 -10.23
CA LYS A 615 -17.02 11.48 -8.83
C LYS A 615 -18.50 11.46 -8.47
N LYS A 616 -19.39 11.79 -9.42
CA LYS A 616 -20.84 11.85 -9.18
C LYS A 616 -21.39 10.46 -8.79
N CYS A 617 -22.50 10.48 -8.06
CA CYS A 617 -23.31 9.27 -7.87
C CYS A 617 -23.97 8.88 -9.20
N ASN A 618 -24.34 7.61 -9.36
CA ASN A 618 -24.91 7.05 -10.60
C ASN A 618 -23.98 7.12 -11.83
N PHE A 619 -22.66 7.18 -11.62
CA PHE A 619 -21.70 7.15 -12.73
C PHE A 619 -21.83 5.86 -13.54
N VAL A 620 -22.20 4.74 -12.90
CA VAL A 620 -22.37 3.45 -13.58
C VAL A 620 -23.46 3.52 -14.66
N GLN A 621 -24.50 4.34 -14.46
CA GLN A 621 -25.55 4.55 -15.47
C GLN A 621 -25.05 5.34 -16.69
N LYS A 622 -23.95 6.09 -16.55
CA LYS A 622 -23.36 6.91 -17.61
C LYS A 622 -22.22 6.20 -18.34
N TYR A 623 -21.54 5.27 -17.66
CA TYR A 623 -20.34 4.58 -18.13
C TYR A 623 -20.46 4.01 -19.56
N ASP A 624 -21.59 3.36 -19.87
CA ASP A 624 -21.83 2.73 -21.17
C ASP A 624 -22.61 3.60 -22.17
N PHE A 625 -23.02 4.80 -21.78
CA PHE A 625 -23.89 5.66 -22.60
C PHE A 625 -23.21 6.98 -22.97
N ASN A 626 -22.91 7.83 -21.99
CA ASN A 626 -22.25 9.10 -22.21
C ASN A 626 -21.60 9.59 -20.91
N VAL A 627 -20.28 9.45 -20.79
CA VAL A 627 -19.56 9.86 -19.57
C VAL A 627 -19.38 11.37 -19.45
N PHE A 628 -19.68 12.14 -20.52
CA PHE A 628 -19.65 13.60 -20.50
C PHE A 628 -21.03 14.23 -20.28
N ASP A 629 -22.06 13.42 -20.02
CA ASP A 629 -23.38 13.96 -19.68
C ASP A 629 -23.40 14.51 -18.25
N ASP A 630 -23.85 15.76 -18.12
CA ASP A 630 -23.97 16.43 -16.82
C ASP A 630 -25.21 16.03 -16.05
N ASN A 631 -26.26 15.55 -16.74
CA ASN A 631 -27.59 15.23 -16.19
C ASN A 631 -27.65 13.91 -15.43
#